data_AF-A0A7J4FAA2-F1
#
_entry.id   AF-A0A7J4FAA2-F1
#
_cell.length_a   1.000
_cell.length_b   1.000
_cell.length_c   1.000
_cell.angle_alpha   90.00
_cell.angle_beta   90.00
_cell.angle_gamma   90.00
#
_symmetry.space_group_name_H-M   'P 1'
#
loop_
_entity.id
_entity.type
_entity.pdbx_description
1 polymer ?
#
loop_
_entity_poly.entity_id
_entity_poly.type
_entity_poly.pdbx_seq_one_letter_code
_entity_poly.pdbx_strand_id
1 'polypeptide(L)'
;MSVGRTMETVVEGRDQIVRFLRGHPRPVPSDVVVTIEDAGDVVIVNAAFGSRTNMALAHLLATMLSARSGASVGKQVDPTRILLRTVTSRAASDVREILLCTDPGHLDEIIRRSLLNSGEVRWHLFQVARRFGAVRRDADIARIGSVVLARYRGTALFEEAVESYLWDRMDVGRAREVLRAMQEGTIRLETTPLSPIGRNGMDRYGDLVRPFRSDRTILRALEARLRGRRMALVCLSCRNVFHGTAERGRRYRCARCGSTMIAAMPSWQADPKEIRRALASMETARPFVLSANLVREHGDRALMCLAARGVGPTTAARLLRLYGFDELELLRGILNAEVTFARTHRFWD
;
A
#
# COMPACT_ATOMS: atom_id res chain seq x y z
N MET A 1 -10.30 -41.16 33.56
CA MET A 1 -10.72 -40.02 34.40
C MET A 1 -10.17 -38.65 33.93
N SER A 2 -9.41 -38.54 32.83
CA SER A 2 -8.84 -37.26 32.37
C SER A 2 -9.70 -36.47 31.36
N VAL A 3 -10.77 -37.08 30.81
CA VAL A 3 -11.63 -36.46 29.78
C VAL A 3 -12.73 -35.58 30.39
N GLY A 4 -13.18 -35.88 31.62
CA GLY A 4 -14.26 -35.15 32.29
C GLY A 4 -13.90 -33.73 32.72
N ARG A 5 -12.66 -33.52 33.21
CA ARG A 5 -12.19 -32.19 33.64
C ARG A 5 -12.10 -31.22 32.46
N THR A 6 -11.80 -31.69 31.25
CA THR A 6 -11.68 -30.82 30.07
C THR A 6 -13.04 -30.28 29.61
N MET A 7 -14.12 -31.06 29.75
CA MET A 7 -15.47 -30.59 29.43
C MET A 7 -15.99 -29.59 30.46
N GLU A 8 -15.74 -29.81 31.76
CA GLU A 8 -16.12 -28.85 32.81
C GLU A 8 -15.45 -27.49 32.62
N THR A 9 -14.15 -27.46 32.31
CA THR A 9 -13.43 -26.19 32.09
C THR A 9 -13.91 -25.45 30.83
N VAL A 10 -14.30 -26.18 29.78
CA VAL A 10 -14.87 -25.59 28.56
C VAL A 10 -16.28 -25.04 28.83
N VAL A 11 -17.08 -25.73 29.64
CA VAL A 11 -18.43 -25.28 30.02
C VAL A 11 -18.36 -24.06 30.94
N GLU A 12 -17.47 -24.06 31.94
CA GLU A 12 -17.23 -22.89 32.79
C GLU A 12 -16.74 -21.69 31.98
N GLY A 13 -15.77 -21.88 31.09
CA GLY A 13 -15.29 -20.81 30.20
C GLY A 13 -16.39 -20.26 29.30
N ARG A 14 -17.24 -21.13 28.73
CA ARG A 14 -18.40 -20.72 27.95
C ARG A 14 -19.37 -19.89 28.79
N ASP A 15 -19.70 -20.34 29.99
CA ASP A 15 -20.68 -19.68 30.83
C ASP A 15 -20.16 -18.33 31.38
N GLN A 16 -18.85 -18.22 31.61
CA GLN A 16 -18.19 -16.95 31.94
C GLN A 16 -18.26 -15.97 30.77
N ILE A 17 -18.01 -16.43 29.54
CA ILE A 17 -18.12 -15.62 28.32
C ILE A 17 -19.59 -15.21 28.09
N VAL A 18 -20.53 -16.13 28.23
CA VAL A 18 -21.96 -15.84 28.07
C VAL A 18 -22.43 -14.83 29.12
N ARG A 19 -21.97 -14.94 30.38
CA ARG A 19 -22.29 -13.98 31.44
C ARG A 19 -21.68 -12.60 31.15
N PHE A 20 -20.43 -12.56 30.68
CA PHE A 20 -19.78 -11.33 30.21
C PHE A 20 -20.56 -10.70 29.05
N LEU A 21 -20.93 -11.47 28.03
CA LEU A 21 -21.67 -10.99 26.86
C LEU A 21 -23.09 -10.52 27.22
N ARG A 22 -23.80 -11.20 28.14
CA ARG A 22 -25.11 -10.77 28.65
C ARG A 22 -25.04 -9.45 29.43
N GLY A 23 -23.91 -9.16 30.07
CA GLY A 23 -23.64 -7.88 30.73
C GLY A 23 -23.26 -6.74 29.77
N HIS A 24 -23.02 -7.03 28.49
CA HIS A 24 -22.68 -6.03 27.47
C HIS A 24 -23.88 -5.79 26.55
N PRO A 25 -24.51 -4.61 26.54
CA PRO A 25 -25.72 -4.31 25.75
C PRO A 25 -25.45 -4.15 24.23
N ARG A 26 -24.42 -4.79 23.69
CA ARG A 26 -24.01 -4.67 22.29
C ARG A 26 -24.37 -5.93 21.50
N PRO A 27 -24.73 -5.81 20.22
CA PRO A 27 -24.94 -6.97 19.36
C PRO A 27 -23.68 -7.84 19.31
N VAL A 28 -23.83 -9.14 19.55
CA VAL A 28 -22.73 -10.10 19.43
C VAL A 28 -22.75 -10.65 18.00
N PRO A 29 -21.65 -10.51 17.23
CA PRO A 29 -21.57 -11.08 15.89
C PRO A 29 -21.74 -12.59 15.90
N SER A 30 -22.51 -13.12 14.95
CA SER A 30 -22.74 -14.54 14.78
C SER A 30 -22.93 -14.88 13.29
N ASP A 31 -23.40 -16.08 13.01
CA ASP A 31 -23.84 -16.54 11.70
C ASP A 31 -25.14 -15.86 11.21
N VAL A 32 -25.90 -15.24 12.12
CA VAL A 32 -27.18 -14.55 11.81
C VAL A 32 -27.18 -13.06 12.15
N VAL A 33 -26.10 -12.55 12.77
CA VAL A 33 -25.90 -11.13 13.06
C VAL A 33 -24.52 -10.69 12.61
N VAL A 34 -24.48 -9.76 11.66
CA VAL A 34 -23.24 -9.13 11.20
C VAL A 34 -23.18 -7.72 11.77
N THR A 35 -22.06 -7.40 12.42
CA THR A 35 -21.82 -6.05 12.92
C THR A 35 -20.82 -5.31 12.05
N ILE A 36 -21.09 -4.04 11.80
CA ILE A 36 -20.21 -3.10 11.10
C ILE A 36 -19.75 -2.09 12.14
N GLU A 37 -18.47 -2.13 12.49
CA GLU A 37 -17.85 -1.27 13.48
C GLU A 37 -16.94 -0.24 12.83
N ASP A 38 -17.13 1.02 13.22
CA ASP A 38 -16.29 2.13 12.77
C ASP A 38 -15.17 2.40 13.79
N ALA A 39 -13.92 2.38 13.33
CA ALA A 39 -12.72 2.70 14.08
C ALA A 39 -11.91 3.83 13.42
N GLY A 40 -12.57 4.78 12.75
CA GLY A 40 -11.94 5.95 12.13
C GLY A 40 -11.42 5.63 10.73
N ASP A 41 -10.17 5.19 10.61
CA ASP A 41 -9.57 4.83 9.32
C ASP A 41 -9.73 3.35 8.97
N VAL A 42 -10.36 2.57 9.86
CA VAL A 42 -10.66 1.15 9.69
C VAL A 42 -12.14 0.90 9.96
N VAL A 43 -12.78 0.16 9.06
CA VAL A 43 -14.09 -0.44 9.29
C VAL A 43 -13.92 -1.93 9.48
N ILE A 44 -14.56 -2.45 10.52
CA ILE A 44 -14.54 -3.87 10.88
C ILE A 44 -15.92 -4.45 10.60
N VAL A 45 -15.98 -5.42 9.70
CA VAL A 45 -17.20 -6.21 9.46
C VAL A 45 -17.00 -7.54 10.14
N ASN A 46 -17.66 -7.75 11.28
CA ASN A 46 -17.64 -9.05 11.95
C ASN A 46 -18.67 -9.96 11.29
N ALA A 47 -18.17 -10.98 10.61
CA ALA A 47 -18.93 -11.87 9.73
C ALA A 47 -18.40 -13.30 9.87
N ALA A 48 -19.16 -14.17 10.53
CA ALA A 48 -18.76 -15.53 10.86
C ALA A 48 -19.01 -16.53 9.71
N PHE A 49 -18.64 -16.18 8.47
CA PHE A 49 -18.92 -16.99 7.27
C PHE A 49 -17.73 -17.77 6.73
N GLY A 50 -16.59 -17.74 7.42
CA GLY A 50 -15.36 -18.40 6.98
C GLY A 50 -14.52 -17.56 6.03
N SER A 51 -13.24 -17.92 5.90
CA SER A 51 -12.25 -17.09 5.20
C SER A 51 -12.52 -16.95 3.71
N ARG A 52 -13.01 -17.99 3.04
CA ARG A 52 -13.30 -17.99 1.59
C ARG A 52 -14.49 -17.11 1.22
N THR A 53 -15.59 -17.21 1.98
CA THR A 53 -16.77 -16.36 1.83
C THR A 53 -16.43 -14.90 2.14
N ASN A 54 -15.74 -14.68 3.27
CA ASN A 54 -15.33 -13.35 3.67
C ASN A 54 -14.34 -12.73 2.67
N MET A 55 -13.50 -13.53 1.99
CA MET A 55 -12.59 -13.04 0.95
C MET A 55 -13.36 -12.48 -0.25
N ALA A 56 -14.42 -13.18 -0.69
CA ALA A 56 -15.28 -12.71 -1.78
C ALA A 56 -16.00 -11.40 -1.39
N LEU A 57 -16.62 -11.35 -0.20
CA LEU A 57 -17.27 -10.14 0.32
C LEU A 57 -16.28 -8.98 0.48
N ALA A 58 -15.06 -9.25 0.96
CA ALA A 58 -14.03 -8.23 1.10
C ALA A 58 -13.59 -7.64 -0.24
N HIS A 59 -13.53 -8.44 -1.30
CA HIS A 59 -13.27 -7.94 -2.66
C HIS A 59 -14.41 -7.07 -3.18
N LEU A 60 -15.67 -7.46 -2.96
CA LEU A 60 -16.82 -6.61 -3.27
C LEU A 60 -16.70 -5.26 -2.57
N LEU A 61 -16.59 -5.28 -1.24
CA LEU A 61 -16.55 -4.07 -0.40
C LEU A 61 -15.39 -3.17 -0.78
N ALA A 62 -14.17 -3.71 -0.88
CA ALA A 62 -13.00 -2.92 -1.24
C ALA A 62 -13.12 -2.30 -2.64
N THR A 63 -13.69 -3.03 -3.61
CA THR A 63 -13.86 -2.54 -4.98
C THR A 63 -14.87 -1.40 -5.03
N MET A 64 -16.04 -1.58 -4.40
CA MET A 64 -17.10 -0.58 -4.39
C MET A 64 -16.72 0.67 -3.59
N LEU A 65 -16.10 0.50 -2.43
CA LEU A 65 -15.58 1.63 -1.64
C LEU A 65 -14.45 2.37 -2.38
N SER A 66 -13.58 1.65 -3.11
CA SER A 66 -12.53 2.29 -3.89
C SER A 66 -13.10 3.10 -5.05
N ALA A 67 -14.13 2.58 -5.72
CA ALA A 67 -14.83 3.29 -6.78
C ALA A 67 -15.52 4.56 -6.27
N ARG A 68 -16.15 4.52 -5.09
CA ARG A 68 -16.80 5.69 -4.47
C ARG A 68 -15.81 6.75 -3.99
N SER A 69 -14.73 6.34 -3.33
CA SER A 69 -13.78 7.26 -2.70
C SER A 69 -12.68 7.76 -3.65
N GLY A 70 -12.48 7.10 -4.79
CA GLY A 70 -11.34 7.35 -5.68
C GLY A 70 -9.99 7.00 -5.04
N ALA A 71 -10.00 6.28 -3.92
CA ALA A 71 -8.83 5.85 -3.16
C ALA A 71 -8.80 4.33 -3.05
N SER A 72 -7.61 3.75 -2.98
CA SER A 72 -7.46 2.31 -2.78
C SER A 72 -7.91 1.93 -1.36
N VAL A 73 -8.75 0.91 -1.24
CA VAL A 73 -9.14 0.34 0.05
C VAL A 73 -8.29 -0.89 0.37
N GLY A 74 -7.62 -0.87 1.52
CA GLY A 74 -6.90 -2.03 2.03
C GLY A 74 -7.89 -3.02 2.64
N LYS A 75 -7.68 -4.32 2.42
CA LYS A 75 -8.54 -5.35 3.00
C LYS A 75 -7.72 -6.42 3.70
N GLN A 76 -8.24 -6.94 4.79
CA GLN A 76 -7.72 -8.10 5.48
C GLN A 76 -8.87 -8.98 5.95
N VAL A 77 -8.69 -10.29 5.85
CA VAL A 77 -9.77 -11.26 6.04
C VAL A 77 -9.30 -12.37 6.95
N ASP A 78 -10.16 -12.73 7.89
CA ASP A 78 -10.07 -13.97 8.64
C ASP A 78 -11.43 -14.68 8.65
N PRO A 79 -11.53 -15.88 9.25
CA PRO A 79 -12.78 -16.65 9.25
C PRO A 79 -13.98 -15.95 9.88
N THR A 80 -13.75 -14.91 10.68
CA THR A 80 -14.76 -14.24 11.51
C THR A 80 -14.92 -12.75 11.22
N ARG A 81 -14.00 -12.13 10.47
CA ARG A 81 -14.06 -10.69 10.21
C ARG A 81 -13.40 -10.28 8.89
N ILE A 82 -13.83 -9.12 8.41
CA ILE A 82 -13.24 -8.38 7.30
C ILE A 82 -12.84 -7.01 7.83
N LEU A 83 -11.57 -6.66 7.71
CA LEU A 83 -11.04 -5.34 8.02
C LEU A 83 -10.85 -4.57 6.72
N LEU A 84 -11.42 -3.36 6.67
CA LEU A 84 -11.32 -2.46 5.53
C LEU A 84 -10.67 -1.16 5.98
N ARG A 85 -9.45 -0.90 5.51
CA ARG A 85 -8.77 0.37 5.76
C ARG A 85 -9.12 1.35 4.66
N THR A 86 -9.65 2.49 5.06
CA THR A 86 -10.27 3.47 4.17
C THR A 86 -9.97 4.89 4.65
N VAL A 87 -10.08 5.84 3.72
CA VAL A 87 -9.81 7.26 3.98
C VAL A 87 -11.09 8.08 4.13
N THR A 88 -12.26 7.45 3.98
CA THR A 88 -13.57 8.12 4.10
C THR A 88 -14.11 7.99 5.52
N SER A 89 -14.63 9.10 6.05
CA SER A 89 -15.32 9.15 7.35
C SER A 89 -16.74 8.56 7.32
N ARG A 90 -17.24 8.12 6.14
CA ARG A 90 -18.57 7.51 5.96
C ARG A 90 -18.54 6.00 5.72
N ALA A 91 -17.39 5.38 5.94
CA ALA A 91 -17.14 4.03 5.46
C ALA A 91 -18.08 2.97 6.03
N ALA A 92 -18.47 3.05 7.31
CA ALA A 92 -19.43 2.08 7.88
C ALA A 92 -20.80 2.16 7.20
N SER A 93 -21.29 3.38 6.93
CA SER A 93 -22.54 3.58 6.20
C SER A 93 -22.45 3.10 4.74
N ASP A 94 -21.33 3.38 4.07
CA ASP A 94 -21.08 2.90 2.71
C ASP A 94 -21.03 1.37 2.64
N VAL A 95 -20.36 0.71 3.60
CA VAL A 95 -20.30 -0.76 3.70
C VAL A 95 -21.70 -1.33 3.84
N ARG A 96 -22.52 -0.78 4.74
CA ARG A 96 -23.89 -1.24 4.95
C ARG A 96 -24.72 -1.11 3.66
N GLU A 97 -24.60 0.02 2.98
CA GLU A 97 -25.30 0.27 1.72
C GLU A 97 -24.83 -0.70 0.63
N ILE A 98 -23.52 -0.93 0.48
CA ILE A 98 -22.98 -1.87 -0.51
C ILE A 98 -23.54 -3.28 -0.26
N LEU A 99 -23.61 -3.74 0.99
CA LEU A 99 -24.16 -5.05 1.32
C LEU A 99 -25.66 -5.15 1.01
N LEU A 100 -26.42 -4.08 1.23
CA LEU A 100 -27.87 -4.07 1.03
C LEU A 100 -28.32 -3.80 -0.41
N CYS A 101 -27.51 -3.10 -1.21
CA CYS A 101 -27.92 -2.61 -2.52
C CYS A 101 -27.18 -3.26 -3.70
N THR A 102 -26.12 -4.03 -3.46
CA THR A 102 -25.42 -4.73 -4.54
C THR A 102 -26.21 -5.96 -4.96
N ASP A 103 -26.59 -6.03 -6.23
CA ASP A 103 -27.20 -7.24 -6.80
C ASP A 103 -26.25 -8.45 -6.67
N PRO A 104 -26.64 -9.51 -5.94
CA PRO A 104 -25.85 -10.72 -5.79
C PRO A 104 -25.50 -11.41 -7.12
N GLY A 105 -26.29 -11.22 -8.17
CA GLY A 105 -26.00 -11.73 -9.52
C GLY A 105 -24.69 -11.18 -10.11
N HIS A 106 -24.34 -9.94 -9.79
CA HIS A 106 -23.14 -9.28 -10.31
C HIS A 106 -21.86 -9.56 -9.51
N LEU A 107 -21.94 -10.31 -8.40
CA LEU A 107 -20.80 -10.52 -7.50
C LEU A 107 -19.59 -11.13 -8.22
N ASP A 108 -19.83 -12.10 -9.10
CA ASP A 108 -18.77 -12.78 -9.85
C ASP A 108 -17.99 -11.81 -10.74
N GLU A 109 -18.73 -11.00 -11.50
CA GLU A 109 -18.17 -10.06 -12.44
C GLU A 109 -17.37 -8.96 -11.73
N ILE A 110 -17.91 -8.45 -10.62
CA ILE A 110 -17.23 -7.44 -9.78
C ILE A 110 -15.90 -8.00 -9.25
N ILE A 111 -15.92 -9.22 -8.71
CA ILE A 111 -14.71 -9.87 -8.17
C ILE A 111 -13.70 -10.11 -9.30
N ARG A 112 -14.13 -10.67 -10.44
CA ARG A 112 -13.24 -10.92 -11.59
C ARG A 112 -12.56 -9.63 -12.07
N ARG A 113 -13.31 -8.54 -12.22
CA ARG A 113 -12.75 -7.22 -12.59
C ARG A 113 -11.78 -6.68 -11.53
N SER A 114 -12.10 -6.86 -10.24
CA SER A 114 -11.24 -6.48 -9.11
C SER A 114 -9.90 -7.23 -9.13
N LEU A 115 -9.95 -8.53 -9.45
CA LEU A 115 -8.81 -9.43 -9.48
C LEU A 115 -7.79 -9.06 -10.56
N LEU A 116 -8.23 -8.52 -11.71
CA LEU A 116 -7.36 -8.10 -12.82
C LEU A 116 -6.27 -7.11 -12.41
N ASN A 117 -6.52 -6.29 -11.41
CA ASN A 117 -5.61 -5.24 -10.94
C ASN A 117 -5.05 -5.51 -9.53
N SER A 118 -5.33 -6.68 -8.96
CA SER A 118 -4.96 -7.01 -7.58
C SER A 118 -3.50 -7.46 -7.45
N GLY A 119 -2.89 -7.24 -6.27
CA GLY A 119 -1.55 -7.75 -6.00
C GLY A 119 -1.53 -9.27 -5.77
N GLU A 120 -2.63 -9.77 -5.25
CA GLU A 120 -2.86 -11.17 -4.90
C GLU A 120 -2.84 -12.06 -6.14
N VAL A 121 -3.50 -11.64 -7.22
CA VAL A 121 -3.50 -12.37 -8.50
C VAL A 121 -2.16 -12.30 -9.20
N ARG A 122 -1.40 -11.20 -9.07
CA ARG A 122 -0.03 -11.13 -9.60
C ARG A 122 0.87 -12.21 -9.01
N TRP A 123 0.77 -12.42 -7.70
CA TRP A 123 1.49 -13.49 -7.03
C TRP A 123 1.04 -14.86 -7.53
N HIS A 124 -0.27 -15.08 -7.63
CA HIS A 124 -0.83 -16.35 -8.10
C HIS A 124 -0.46 -16.65 -9.56
N LEU A 125 -0.50 -15.64 -10.43
CA LEU A 125 -0.07 -15.70 -11.82
C LEU A 125 1.37 -16.19 -11.95
N PHE A 126 2.27 -15.69 -11.09
CA PHE A 126 3.65 -16.16 -11.07
C PHE A 126 3.75 -17.64 -10.68
N GLN A 127 2.97 -18.07 -9.68
CA GLN A 127 2.94 -19.48 -9.28
C GLN A 127 2.44 -20.37 -10.42
N VAL A 128 1.37 -19.96 -11.10
CA VAL A 128 0.85 -20.66 -12.29
C VAL A 128 1.88 -20.67 -13.41
N ALA A 129 2.49 -19.53 -13.73
CA ALA A 129 3.51 -19.43 -14.78
C ALA A 129 4.72 -20.35 -14.54
N ARG A 130 5.11 -20.55 -13.27
CA ARG A 130 6.14 -21.52 -12.90
C ARG A 130 5.70 -22.96 -13.11
N ARG A 131 4.46 -23.31 -12.75
CA ARG A 131 3.91 -24.66 -12.98
C ARG A 131 3.85 -25.00 -14.47
N PHE A 132 3.49 -24.01 -15.29
CA PHE A 132 3.43 -24.14 -16.75
C PHE A 132 4.80 -24.05 -17.44
N GLY A 133 5.90 -23.84 -16.71
CA GLY A 133 7.25 -23.73 -17.27
C GLY A 133 7.53 -22.42 -18.02
N ALA A 134 6.59 -21.47 -18.01
CA ALA A 134 6.73 -20.15 -18.64
C ALA A 134 7.75 -19.25 -17.91
N VAL A 135 8.08 -19.57 -16.66
CA VAL A 135 9.05 -18.85 -15.84
C VAL A 135 10.00 -19.84 -15.17
N ARG A 136 11.31 -19.54 -15.22
CA ARG A 136 12.34 -20.35 -14.56
C ARG A 136 12.12 -20.39 -13.04
N ARG A 137 12.52 -21.50 -12.41
CA ARG A 137 12.34 -21.70 -10.96
C ARG A 137 13.12 -20.72 -10.09
N ASP A 138 14.23 -20.18 -10.59
CA ASP A 138 15.13 -19.22 -9.94
C ASP A 138 14.83 -17.75 -10.26
N ALA A 139 13.72 -17.49 -10.95
CA ALA A 139 13.33 -16.15 -11.33
C ALA A 139 12.90 -15.30 -10.12
N ASP A 140 13.48 -14.10 -9.99
CA ASP A 140 13.15 -13.15 -8.91
C ASP A 140 11.78 -12.50 -9.15
N ILE A 141 10.86 -12.78 -8.22
CA ILE A 141 9.46 -12.36 -8.25
C ILE A 141 9.32 -10.84 -8.18
N ALA A 142 10.16 -10.19 -7.37
CA ALA A 142 10.10 -8.74 -7.15
C ALA A 142 10.51 -7.96 -8.41
N ARG A 143 11.30 -8.58 -9.28
CA ARG A 143 11.90 -7.93 -10.46
C ARG A 143 11.09 -8.12 -11.74
N ILE A 144 10.27 -9.17 -11.83
CA ILE A 144 9.59 -9.56 -13.09
C ILE A 144 8.06 -9.45 -12.98
N GLY A 145 7.49 -9.35 -11.76
CA GLY A 145 6.04 -9.45 -11.54
C GLY A 145 5.15 -8.51 -12.39
N SER A 146 5.59 -7.26 -12.64
CA SER A 146 4.84 -6.32 -13.51
C SER A 146 4.96 -6.66 -14.99
N VAL A 147 6.13 -7.15 -15.44
CA VAL A 147 6.40 -7.54 -16.83
C VAL A 147 5.66 -8.84 -17.18
N VAL A 148 5.64 -9.82 -16.26
CA VAL A 148 4.85 -11.06 -16.43
C VAL A 148 3.37 -10.72 -16.55
N LEU A 149 2.83 -9.88 -15.66
CA LEU A 149 1.42 -9.49 -15.72
C LEU A 149 1.08 -8.84 -17.07
N ALA A 150 1.88 -7.87 -17.52
CA ALA A 150 1.63 -7.19 -18.79
C ALA A 150 1.72 -8.14 -20.00
N ARG A 151 2.63 -9.12 -19.98
CA ARG A 151 2.88 -10.02 -21.11
C ARG A 151 1.83 -11.12 -21.24
N TYR A 152 1.31 -11.62 -20.12
CA TYR A 152 0.40 -12.78 -20.10
C TYR A 152 -1.07 -12.38 -19.91
N ARG A 153 -1.40 -11.10 -19.77
CA ARG A 153 -2.79 -10.64 -19.71
C ARG A 153 -3.55 -11.07 -20.97
N GLY A 154 -4.74 -11.65 -20.79
CA GLY A 154 -5.56 -12.16 -21.90
C GLY A 154 -5.06 -13.45 -22.53
N THR A 155 -4.16 -14.18 -21.85
CA THR A 155 -3.75 -15.54 -22.24
C THR A 155 -4.44 -16.58 -21.36
N ALA A 156 -4.54 -17.82 -21.82
CA ALA A 156 -5.05 -18.95 -21.03
C ALA A 156 -4.33 -19.12 -19.68
N LEU A 157 -3.03 -18.76 -19.62
CA LEU A 157 -2.25 -18.79 -18.38
C LEU A 157 -2.76 -17.78 -17.35
N PHE A 158 -3.21 -16.60 -17.80
CA PHE A 158 -3.78 -15.59 -16.93
C PHE A 158 -5.20 -15.93 -16.52
N GLU A 159 -6.00 -16.51 -17.42
CA GLU A 159 -7.33 -17.04 -17.10
C GLU A 159 -7.23 -18.13 -16.03
N GLU A 160 -6.33 -19.10 -16.20
CA GLU A 160 -6.05 -20.14 -15.20
C GLU A 160 -5.63 -19.55 -13.85
N ALA A 161 -4.82 -18.49 -13.84
CA ALA A 161 -4.44 -17.82 -12.60
C ALA A 161 -5.63 -17.17 -11.88
N VAL A 162 -6.60 -16.63 -12.63
CA VAL A 162 -7.83 -16.08 -12.03
C VAL A 162 -8.73 -17.21 -11.55
N GLU A 163 -8.98 -18.24 -12.36
CA GLU A 163 -9.83 -19.38 -12.01
C GLU A 163 -9.29 -20.14 -10.80
N SER A 164 -8.01 -20.50 -10.80
CA SER A 164 -7.38 -21.18 -9.66
C SER A 164 -7.42 -20.32 -8.40
N TYR A 165 -7.25 -18.98 -8.51
CA TYR A 165 -7.36 -18.12 -7.34
C TYR A 165 -8.79 -18.07 -6.79
N LEU A 166 -9.80 -17.93 -7.66
CA LEU A 166 -11.21 -17.99 -7.27
C LEU A 166 -11.53 -19.32 -6.59
N TRP A 167 -11.09 -20.43 -7.18
CA TRP A 167 -11.29 -21.77 -6.66
C TRP A 167 -10.62 -22.00 -5.29
N ASP A 168 -9.35 -21.63 -5.16
CA ASP A 168 -8.57 -21.90 -3.95
C ASP A 168 -8.94 -20.97 -2.79
N ARG A 169 -9.27 -19.70 -3.10
CA ARG A 169 -9.32 -18.63 -2.10
C ARG A 169 -10.71 -18.08 -1.84
N MET A 170 -11.68 -18.33 -2.71
CA MET A 170 -13.00 -17.73 -2.60
C MET A 170 -14.12 -18.78 -2.65
N ASP A 171 -15.23 -18.45 -2.01
CA ASP A 171 -16.50 -19.15 -2.15
C ASP A 171 -17.53 -18.12 -2.59
N VAL A 172 -17.55 -17.84 -3.89
CA VAL A 172 -18.41 -16.81 -4.48
C VAL A 172 -19.88 -17.24 -4.39
N GLY A 173 -20.18 -18.53 -4.52
CA GLY A 173 -21.53 -19.07 -4.40
C GLY A 173 -22.13 -18.77 -3.04
N ARG A 174 -21.44 -19.18 -1.97
CA ARG A 174 -21.87 -18.90 -0.59
C ARG A 174 -21.90 -17.40 -0.29
N ALA A 175 -20.99 -16.60 -0.86
CA ALA A 175 -21.01 -15.16 -0.67
C ALA A 175 -22.26 -14.50 -1.30
N ARG A 176 -22.77 -15.00 -2.44
CA ARG A 176 -24.05 -14.54 -3.02
C ARG A 176 -25.22 -14.90 -2.11
N GLU A 177 -25.24 -16.10 -1.55
CA GLU A 177 -26.28 -16.54 -0.62
C GLU A 177 -26.31 -15.67 0.63
N VAL A 178 -25.15 -15.41 1.24
CA VAL A 178 -25.02 -14.52 2.40
C VAL A 178 -25.50 -13.11 2.06
N LEU A 179 -25.12 -12.58 0.89
CA LEU A 179 -25.54 -11.24 0.46
C LEU A 179 -27.06 -11.16 0.29
N ARG A 180 -27.70 -12.18 -0.33
CA ARG A 180 -29.16 -12.28 -0.41
C ARG A 180 -29.81 -12.34 0.96
N ALA A 181 -29.31 -13.21 1.84
CA ALA A 181 -29.85 -13.36 3.19
C ALA A 181 -29.75 -12.07 4.03
N MET A 182 -28.73 -11.24 3.79
CA MET A 182 -28.64 -9.89 4.38
C MET A 182 -29.71 -8.94 3.83
N GLN A 183 -29.97 -8.99 2.52
CA GLN A 183 -30.96 -8.14 1.84
C GLN A 183 -32.40 -8.51 2.19
N GLU A 184 -32.65 -9.81 2.36
CA GLU A 184 -33.93 -10.38 2.78
C GLU A 184 -34.17 -10.23 4.30
N GLY A 185 -33.15 -9.82 5.06
CA GLY A 185 -33.22 -9.60 6.51
C GLY A 185 -33.10 -10.87 7.36
N THR A 186 -32.83 -12.03 6.77
CA THR A 186 -32.52 -13.27 7.50
C THR A 186 -31.22 -13.15 8.30
N ILE A 187 -30.22 -12.47 7.73
CA ILE A 187 -29.00 -12.05 8.42
C ILE A 187 -29.14 -10.57 8.78
N ARG A 188 -29.12 -10.25 10.07
CA ARG A 188 -29.25 -8.86 10.53
C ARG A 188 -27.93 -8.10 10.38
N LEU A 189 -28.01 -6.87 9.87
CA LEU A 189 -26.88 -5.95 9.73
C LEU A 189 -27.00 -4.80 10.73
N GLU A 190 -26.12 -4.79 11.72
CA GLU A 190 -26.08 -3.80 12.80
C GLU A 190 -24.84 -2.91 12.68
N THR A 191 -25.01 -1.58 12.72
CA THR A 191 -23.87 -0.65 12.79
C THR A 191 -23.65 -0.26 14.23
N THR A 192 -22.44 -0.51 14.75
CA THR A 192 -22.13 -0.34 16.18
C THR A 192 -20.82 0.41 16.38
N PRO A 193 -20.62 1.13 17.50
CA PRO A 193 -19.30 1.63 17.87
C PRO A 193 -18.31 0.47 18.07
N LEU A 194 -17.01 0.77 17.94
CA LEU A 194 -15.94 -0.20 18.17
C LEU A 194 -16.12 -1.01 19.46
N SER A 195 -16.23 -2.33 19.32
CA SER A 195 -16.42 -3.30 20.39
C SER A 195 -15.09 -3.87 20.87
N PRO A 196 -15.05 -4.54 22.05
CA PRO A 196 -13.89 -5.31 22.46
C PRO A 196 -13.50 -6.41 21.45
N ILE A 197 -14.49 -6.99 20.76
CA ILE A 197 -14.28 -8.02 19.72
C ILE A 197 -13.55 -7.40 18.52
N GLY A 198 -14.03 -6.25 18.04
CA GLY A 198 -13.38 -5.50 16.96
C GLY A 198 -11.98 -5.02 17.34
N ARG A 199 -11.81 -4.51 18.56
CA ARG A 199 -10.51 -4.03 19.08
C ARG A 199 -9.46 -5.15 19.09
N ASN A 200 -9.80 -6.33 19.61
CA ASN A 200 -8.90 -7.49 19.60
C ASN A 200 -8.49 -7.90 18.17
N GLY A 201 -9.38 -7.70 17.20
CA GLY A 201 -9.06 -7.86 15.79
C GLY A 201 -7.98 -6.91 15.32
N MET A 202 -8.05 -5.62 15.66
CA MET A 202 -7.04 -4.65 15.26
C MET A 202 -5.65 -4.98 15.83
N ASP A 203 -5.57 -5.35 17.11
CA ASP A 203 -4.29 -5.61 17.79
C ASP A 203 -3.50 -6.76 17.15
N ARG A 204 -4.19 -7.83 16.71
CA ARG A 204 -3.56 -8.98 16.04
C ARG A 204 -3.00 -8.66 14.66
N TYR A 205 -3.45 -7.58 14.05
CA TYR A 205 -3.09 -7.22 12.68
C TYR A 205 -2.28 -5.92 12.58
N GLY A 206 -2.10 -5.20 13.69
CA GLY A 206 -1.27 -3.98 13.76
C GLY A 206 0.16 -4.17 13.27
N ASP A 207 0.75 -5.36 13.46
CA ASP A 207 2.14 -5.66 13.06
C ASP A 207 2.29 -6.13 11.60
N LEU A 208 1.26 -6.74 11.02
CA LEU A 208 1.28 -7.23 9.62
C LEU A 208 0.75 -6.19 8.62
N VAL A 209 0.08 -5.15 9.12
CA VAL A 209 -0.40 -4.03 8.34
C VAL A 209 0.60 -2.88 8.46
N ARG A 210 1.69 -2.97 7.69
CA ARG A 210 2.33 -1.72 7.25
C ARG A 210 1.23 -0.85 6.64
N PRO A 211 1.11 0.45 7.01
CA PRO A 211 0.07 1.30 6.48
C PRO A 211 0.17 1.34 4.94
N PHE A 212 -0.72 0.61 4.27
CA PHE A 212 -0.99 0.84 2.86
C PHE A 212 -2.02 1.97 2.79
N ARG A 213 -1.46 3.18 2.67
CA ARG A 213 -2.06 4.36 2.04
C ARG A 213 -2.97 5.26 2.88
N SER A 214 -2.33 6.17 3.60
CA SER A 214 -2.62 7.61 3.50
C SER A 214 -1.72 8.27 2.43
N ASP A 215 -1.50 7.57 1.30
CA ASP A 215 -0.53 7.94 0.25
C ASP A 215 -0.75 9.37 -0.23
N ARG A 216 -1.97 9.83 -0.51
CA ARG A 216 -2.10 11.17 -1.12
C ARG A 216 -1.76 12.30 -0.16
N THR A 217 -2.18 12.23 1.10
CA THR A 217 -1.88 13.28 2.09
C THR A 217 -0.41 13.26 2.50
N ILE A 218 0.14 12.07 2.75
CA ILE A 218 1.57 11.91 3.08
C ILE A 218 2.44 12.27 1.88
N LEU A 219 2.10 11.82 0.67
CA LEU A 219 2.88 12.14 -0.54
C LEU A 219 2.74 13.62 -0.91
N ARG A 220 1.60 14.28 -0.66
CA ARG A 220 1.46 15.74 -0.80
C ARG A 220 2.33 16.49 0.21
N ALA A 221 2.33 16.07 1.47
CA ALA A 221 3.20 16.66 2.50
C ALA A 221 4.69 16.42 2.19
N LEU A 222 5.03 15.23 1.67
CA LEU A 222 6.36 14.88 1.17
C LEU A 222 6.74 15.77 -0.01
N GLU A 223 5.89 15.90 -1.02
CA GLU A 223 6.13 16.72 -2.20
C GLU A 223 6.36 18.19 -1.80
N ALA A 224 5.48 18.75 -0.98
CA ALA A 224 5.61 20.12 -0.47
C ALA A 224 6.96 20.32 0.26
N ARG A 225 7.35 19.36 1.12
CA ARG A 225 8.64 19.41 1.81
C ARG A 225 9.82 19.32 0.86
N LEU A 226 9.79 18.41 -0.13
CA LEU A 226 10.90 18.21 -1.07
C LEU A 226 11.05 19.41 -2.00
N ARG A 227 9.94 19.93 -2.55
CA ARG A 227 9.94 21.10 -3.43
C ARG A 227 10.32 22.38 -2.69
N GLY A 228 9.87 22.56 -1.45
CA GLY A 228 10.22 23.70 -0.61
C GLY A 228 11.63 23.65 -0.02
N ARG A 229 12.37 22.55 -0.19
CA ARG A 229 13.71 22.41 0.38
C ARG A 229 14.72 23.22 -0.41
N ARG A 230 15.44 24.12 0.28
CA ARG A 230 16.52 24.91 -0.32
C ARG A 230 17.71 24.01 -0.65
N MET A 231 18.11 24.00 -1.91
CA MET A 231 19.24 23.26 -2.43
C MET A 231 20.40 24.23 -2.74
N ALA A 232 21.62 23.75 -2.55
CA ALA A 232 22.81 24.38 -3.10
C ALA A 232 23.08 23.80 -4.49
N LEU A 233 23.29 24.69 -5.45
CA LEU A 233 23.53 24.40 -6.85
C LEU A 233 24.95 24.86 -7.18
N VAL A 234 25.80 23.90 -7.56
CA VAL A 234 27.22 24.12 -7.81
C VAL A 234 27.49 23.94 -9.30
N CYS A 235 27.93 25.00 -9.97
CA CYS A 235 28.37 24.90 -11.34
C CYS A 235 29.72 24.17 -11.41
N LEU A 236 29.79 23.05 -12.14
CA LEU A 236 31.05 22.30 -12.28
C LEU A 236 32.05 23.00 -13.21
N SER A 237 31.60 23.93 -14.06
CA SER A 237 32.46 24.65 -15.00
C SER A 237 33.17 25.84 -14.36
N CYS A 238 32.46 26.72 -13.66
CA CYS A 238 33.03 27.93 -13.06
C CYS A 238 33.02 27.97 -11.53
N ARG A 239 32.60 26.86 -10.89
CA ARG A 239 32.52 26.69 -9.42
C ARG A 239 31.61 27.71 -8.71
N ASN A 240 30.75 28.41 -9.45
CA ASN A 240 29.76 29.31 -8.88
C ASN A 240 28.73 28.51 -8.08
N VAL A 241 28.50 28.90 -6.83
CA VAL A 241 27.50 28.33 -5.94
C VAL A 241 26.33 29.28 -5.84
N PHE A 242 25.13 28.78 -6.05
CA PHE A 242 23.88 29.51 -5.92
C PHE A 242 22.81 28.61 -5.31
N HIS A 243 21.65 29.16 -4.99
CA HIS A 243 20.58 28.41 -4.34
C HIS A 243 19.32 28.34 -5.20
N GLY A 244 18.56 27.28 -5.01
CA GLY A 244 17.27 27.09 -5.67
C GLY A 244 16.44 26.00 -5.01
N THR A 245 15.22 25.87 -5.48
CA THR A 245 14.22 24.88 -5.08
C THR A 245 13.81 24.05 -6.30
N ALA A 246 13.12 22.93 -6.07
CA ALA A 246 12.64 22.05 -7.14
C ALA A 246 11.31 22.57 -7.73
N GLU A 247 11.36 23.72 -8.39
CA GLU A 247 10.21 24.33 -9.08
C GLU A 247 9.84 23.54 -10.34
N ARG A 248 8.53 23.26 -10.52
CA ARG A 248 8.03 22.44 -11.63
C ARG A 248 8.53 22.97 -12.99
N GLY A 249 9.14 22.08 -13.77
CA GLY A 249 9.60 22.39 -15.13
C GLY A 249 10.86 23.26 -15.21
N ARG A 250 11.43 23.67 -14.08
CA ARG A 250 12.64 24.50 -14.07
C ARG A 250 13.84 23.74 -14.62
N ARG A 251 14.63 24.44 -15.45
CA ARG A 251 15.96 24.02 -15.89
C ARG A 251 17.01 24.90 -15.21
N TYR A 252 18.12 24.28 -14.79
CA TYR A 252 19.15 24.95 -14.00
C TYR A 252 20.35 25.29 -14.89
N ARG A 253 20.68 26.58 -14.96
CA ARG A 253 21.82 27.11 -15.72
C ARG A 253 22.61 28.06 -14.84
N CYS A 254 23.93 28.05 -14.99
CA CYS A 254 24.79 29.00 -14.29
C CYS A 254 24.66 30.40 -14.92
N ALA A 255 24.24 31.40 -14.13
CA ALA A 255 24.18 32.79 -14.58
C ALA A 255 25.56 33.39 -14.92
N ARG A 256 26.64 32.83 -14.36
CA ARG A 256 28.01 33.34 -14.55
C ARG A 256 28.69 32.86 -15.83
N CYS A 257 28.45 31.61 -16.25
CA CYS A 257 29.16 31.01 -17.40
C CYS A 257 28.24 30.31 -18.41
N GLY A 258 26.92 30.31 -18.18
CA GLY A 258 25.96 29.66 -19.07
C GLY A 258 25.94 28.13 -19.05
N SER A 259 26.82 27.47 -18.29
CA SER A 259 26.88 26.00 -18.20
C SER A 259 25.60 25.38 -17.62
N THR A 260 25.21 24.22 -18.14
CA THR A 260 24.12 23.37 -17.63
C THR A 260 24.61 22.24 -16.72
N MET A 261 25.93 22.12 -16.51
CA MET A 261 26.50 21.12 -15.60
C MET A 261 26.43 21.63 -14.16
N ILE A 262 25.24 21.51 -13.57
CA ILE A 262 24.91 22.02 -12.24
C ILE A 262 24.67 20.84 -11.30
N ALA A 263 25.61 20.60 -10.39
CA ALA A 263 25.42 19.62 -9.32
C ALA A 263 24.47 20.20 -8.27
N ALA A 264 23.51 19.39 -7.81
CA ALA A 264 22.62 19.75 -6.73
C ALA A 264 22.91 18.93 -5.48
N MET A 265 22.87 19.59 -4.34
CA MET A 265 22.94 18.96 -3.03
C MET A 265 22.16 19.79 -2.01
N PRO A 266 21.76 19.21 -0.88
CA PRO A 266 21.03 19.97 0.11
C PRO A 266 21.89 21.04 0.80
N SER A 267 21.29 22.21 1.09
CA SER A 267 22.06 23.39 1.50
C SER A 267 22.84 23.22 2.81
N TRP A 268 22.36 22.40 3.74
CA TRP A 268 23.07 22.13 5.00
C TRP A 268 24.28 21.20 4.85
N GLN A 269 24.42 20.54 3.70
CA GLN A 269 25.60 19.74 3.35
C GLN A 269 26.59 20.53 2.49
N ALA A 270 26.25 21.78 2.12
CA ALA A 270 27.00 22.56 1.15
C ALA A 270 28.01 23.48 1.85
N ASP A 271 29.08 22.90 2.41
CA ASP A 271 30.25 23.69 2.84
C ASP A 271 31.10 24.06 1.60
N PRO A 272 31.29 25.35 1.28
CA PRO A 272 32.12 25.79 0.17
C PRO A 272 33.56 25.25 0.20
N LYS A 273 34.14 25.00 1.38
CA LYS A 273 35.49 24.43 1.53
C LYS A 273 35.50 22.96 1.15
N GLU A 274 34.50 22.19 1.58
CA GLU A 274 34.37 20.77 1.25
C GLU A 274 34.06 20.56 -0.23
N ILE A 275 33.17 21.37 -0.80
CA ILE A 275 32.87 21.35 -2.24
C ILE A 275 34.15 21.61 -3.04
N ARG A 276 34.97 22.59 -2.65
CA ARG A 276 36.22 22.90 -3.35
C ARG A 276 37.24 21.76 -3.27
N ARG A 277 37.34 21.09 -2.11
CA ARG A 277 38.19 19.89 -1.95
C ARG A 277 37.67 18.71 -2.76
N ALA A 278 36.36 18.47 -2.75
CA ALA A 278 35.74 17.38 -3.49
C ALA A 278 35.87 17.55 -5.01
N LEU A 279 35.93 18.78 -5.51
CA LEU A 279 36.15 19.08 -6.93
C LEU A 279 37.63 19.15 -7.34
N ALA A 280 38.57 18.86 -6.43
CA ALA A 280 40.01 18.93 -6.70
C ALA A 280 40.57 17.66 -7.37
N SER A 281 39.93 16.50 -7.17
CA SER A 281 40.31 15.22 -7.78
C SER A 281 39.14 14.66 -8.61
N MET A 282 39.46 13.96 -9.70
CA MET A 282 38.45 13.30 -10.54
C MET A 282 37.64 12.24 -9.78
N GLU A 283 38.27 11.55 -8.84
CA GLU A 283 37.63 10.46 -8.09
C GLU A 283 36.58 10.99 -7.11
N THR A 284 36.92 12.07 -6.40
CA THR A 284 36.02 12.74 -5.45
C THR A 284 34.96 13.61 -6.13
N ALA A 285 35.20 14.05 -7.37
CA ALA A 285 34.23 14.81 -8.15
C ALA A 285 33.13 13.92 -8.78
N ARG A 286 33.32 12.60 -8.84
CA ARG A 286 32.40 11.66 -9.51
C ARG A 286 30.93 11.77 -9.04
N PRO A 287 30.61 11.89 -7.74
CA PRO A 287 29.24 12.08 -7.27
C PRO A 287 28.64 13.42 -7.73
N PHE A 288 29.44 14.48 -7.80
CA PHE A 288 29.01 15.79 -8.29
C PHE A 288 28.71 15.76 -9.78
N VAL A 289 29.56 15.09 -10.56
CA VAL A 289 29.32 14.87 -12.00
C VAL A 289 28.04 14.08 -12.24
N LEU A 290 27.82 13.01 -11.46
CA LEU A 290 26.59 12.22 -11.55
C LEU A 290 25.36 13.07 -11.20
N SER A 291 25.41 13.84 -10.09
CA SER A 291 24.35 14.77 -9.72
C SER A 291 24.06 15.76 -10.85
N ALA A 292 25.09 16.38 -11.43
CA ALA A 292 24.92 17.34 -12.52
C ALA A 292 24.29 16.74 -13.78
N ASN A 293 24.64 15.50 -14.12
CA ASN A 293 24.00 14.78 -15.23
C ASN A 293 22.51 14.55 -14.96
N LEU A 294 22.14 14.10 -13.75
CA LEU A 294 20.73 13.90 -13.38
C LEU A 294 19.93 15.21 -13.42
N VAL A 295 20.50 16.31 -12.94
CA VAL A 295 19.86 17.63 -12.99
C VAL A 295 19.68 18.11 -14.43
N ARG A 296 20.67 17.88 -15.29
CA ARG A 296 20.59 18.25 -16.71
C ARG A 296 19.50 17.46 -17.44
N GLU A 297 19.38 16.16 -17.16
CA GLU A 297 18.44 15.26 -17.85
C GLU A 297 17.01 15.35 -17.29
N HIS A 298 16.84 15.36 -15.97
CA HIS A 298 15.54 15.26 -15.32
C HIS A 298 15.06 16.55 -14.63
N GLY A 299 15.88 17.62 -14.61
CA GLY A 299 15.48 18.93 -14.10
C GLY A 299 15.04 18.92 -12.64
N ASP A 300 13.83 19.43 -12.39
CA ASP A 300 13.26 19.55 -11.04
C ASP A 300 13.03 18.20 -10.36
N ARG A 301 12.72 17.15 -11.12
CA ARG A 301 12.56 15.78 -10.58
C ARG A 301 13.86 15.26 -9.97
N ALA A 302 15.01 15.60 -10.54
CA ALA A 302 16.30 15.26 -9.95
C ALA A 302 16.56 16.02 -8.64
N LEU A 303 16.22 17.30 -8.58
CA LEU A 303 16.34 18.07 -7.33
C LEU A 303 15.42 17.50 -6.24
N MET A 304 14.20 17.08 -6.57
CA MET A 304 13.30 16.42 -5.61
C MET A 304 13.93 15.16 -5.02
N CYS A 305 14.55 14.32 -5.85
CA CYS A 305 15.23 13.12 -5.38
C CYS A 305 16.41 13.46 -4.45
N LEU A 306 17.25 14.41 -4.87
CA LEU A 306 18.45 14.81 -4.13
C LEU A 306 18.13 15.62 -2.86
N ALA A 307 16.92 16.19 -2.75
CA ALA A 307 16.46 16.86 -1.54
C ALA A 307 16.05 15.90 -0.41
N ALA A 308 15.81 14.62 -0.74
CA ALA A 308 15.36 13.61 0.19
C ALA A 308 16.49 13.13 1.12
N ARG A 309 16.12 12.76 2.35
CA ARG A 309 17.08 12.32 3.36
C ARG A 309 17.68 10.96 3.00
N GLY A 310 19.01 10.86 3.02
CA GLY A 310 19.70 9.61 2.70
C GLY A 310 19.68 9.24 1.21
N VAL A 311 19.23 10.13 0.33
CA VAL A 311 19.21 9.90 -1.12
C VAL A 311 20.38 10.63 -1.77
N GLY A 312 21.48 9.90 -2.00
CA GLY A 312 22.62 10.38 -2.78
C GLY A 312 22.43 10.25 -4.30
N PRO A 313 23.39 10.73 -5.11
CA PRO A 313 23.30 10.73 -6.58
C PRO A 313 23.08 9.33 -7.20
N THR A 314 23.67 8.28 -6.62
CA THR A 314 23.50 6.89 -7.08
C THR A 314 22.07 6.38 -6.85
N THR A 315 21.52 6.62 -5.67
CA THR A 315 20.14 6.26 -5.33
C THR A 315 19.15 7.08 -6.14
N ALA A 316 19.40 8.38 -6.32
CA ALA A 316 18.59 9.26 -7.16
C ALA A 316 18.56 8.77 -8.62
N ALA A 317 19.71 8.40 -9.20
CA ALA A 317 19.77 7.82 -10.54
C ALA A 317 18.91 6.55 -10.67
N ARG A 318 18.95 5.67 -9.66
CA ARG A 318 18.11 4.46 -9.64
C ARG A 318 16.62 4.80 -9.59
N LEU A 319 16.22 5.76 -8.76
CA LEU A 319 14.82 6.17 -8.61
C LEU A 319 14.29 6.83 -9.90
N LEU A 320 15.06 7.73 -10.50
CA LEU A 320 14.69 8.40 -11.75
C LEU A 320 14.63 7.42 -12.92
N ARG A 321 15.51 6.42 -12.98
CA ARG A 321 15.43 5.38 -14.02
C ARG A 321 14.19 4.51 -13.91
N LEU A 322 13.76 4.17 -12.70
CA LEU A 322 12.62 3.27 -12.47
C LEU A 322 11.27 3.98 -12.52
N TYR A 323 11.22 5.22 -12.01
CA TYR A 323 9.96 5.92 -11.74
C TYR A 323 9.92 7.33 -12.35
N GLY A 324 10.93 7.73 -13.12
CA GLY A 324 11.09 9.11 -13.58
C GLY A 324 10.00 9.63 -14.51
N PHE A 325 9.10 8.79 -15.01
CA PHE A 325 7.98 9.16 -15.88
C PHE A 325 6.71 9.55 -15.08
N ASP A 326 6.43 8.86 -13.98
CA ASP A 326 5.26 9.08 -13.12
C ASP A 326 5.71 9.72 -11.79
N GLU A 327 5.26 10.94 -11.55
CA GLU A 327 5.63 11.71 -10.36
C GLU A 327 5.12 11.09 -9.05
N LEU A 328 3.95 10.44 -9.08
CA LEU A 328 3.38 9.80 -7.91
C LEU A 328 4.19 8.55 -7.53
N GLU A 329 4.60 7.75 -8.52
CA GLU A 329 5.51 6.61 -8.31
C GLU A 329 6.90 7.07 -7.89
N LEU A 330 7.40 8.18 -8.42
CA LEU A 330 8.66 8.77 -7.99
C LEU A 330 8.63 9.18 -6.51
N LEU A 331 7.57 9.85 -6.08
CA LEU A 331 7.37 10.24 -4.67
C LEU A 331 7.30 9.01 -3.74
N ARG A 332 6.62 7.93 -4.17
CA ARG A 332 6.62 6.65 -3.44
C ARG A 332 8.01 6.04 -3.33
N GLY A 333 8.76 6.04 -4.43
CA GLY A 333 10.14 5.57 -4.46
C GLY A 333 11.04 6.35 -3.50
N ILE A 334 10.89 7.68 -3.46
CA ILE A 334 11.63 8.56 -2.54
C ILE A 334 11.25 8.26 -1.07
N LEU A 335 9.96 8.14 -0.76
CA LEU A 335 9.50 7.84 0.60
C LEU A 335 10.09 6.52 1.12
N ASN A 336 10.07 5.47 0.29
CA ASN A 336 10.67 4.18 0.63
C ASN A 336 12.18 4.28 0.87
N ALA A 337 12.88 5.12 0.11
CA ALA A 337 14.31 5.36 0.30
C ALA A 337 14.59 6.06 1.65
N GLU A 338 13.82 7.08 2.02
CA GLU A 338 13.95 7.77 3.31
C GLU A 338 13.65 6.83 4.50
N VAL A 339 12.61 5.98 4.40
CA VAL A 339 12.28 4.98 5.43
C VAL A 339 13.41 3.95 5.58
N THR A 340 13.97 3.49 4.47
CA THR A 340 15.09 2.54 4.48
C THR A 340 16.31 3.16 5.17
N PHE A 341 16.65 4.40 4.82
CA PHE A 341 17.73 5.15 5.44
C PHE A 341 17.51 5.35 6.95
N ALA A 342 16.32 5.78 7.37
CA ALA A 342 15.97 5.97 8.77
C ALA A 342 16.06 4.66 9.57
N ARG A 343 15.69 3.53 8.96
CA ARG A 343 15.81 2.21 9.58
C ARG A 343 17.26 1.79 9.74
N THR A 344 18.11 2.01 8.74
CA THR A 344 19.51 1.59 8.81
C THR A 344 20.35 2.50 9.70
N HIS A 345 20.13 3.82 9.67
CA HIS A 345 20.94 4.79 10.43
C HIS A 345 20.82 4.61 11.96
N ARG A 346 19.71 4.03 12.44
CA ARG A 346 19.49 3.73 13.88
C ARG A 346 20.41 2.65 14.46
N PHE A 347 21.22 1.99 13.62
CA PHE A 347 22.16 0.93 13.99
C PHE A 347 23.63 1.33 13.85
N TRP A 348 23.93 2.59 13.48
CA TRP A 348 25.31 3.06 13.25
C TRP A 348 25.71 4.25 14.14
N ASP A 349 24.90 4.57 15.15
CA ASP A 349 25.26 5.50 16.24
C ASP A 349 25.66 4.73 17.49
#